data_AF-A0A261XTT6-F1
#
_entry.id   AF-A0A261XTT6-F1
#
_cell.length_a   1.000
_cell.length_b   1.000
_cell.length_c   1.000
_cell.angle_alpha   90.00
_cell.angle_beta   90.00
_cell.angle_gamma   90.00
#
_symmetry.space_group_name_H-M   'P 1'
#
loop_
_entity.id
_entity.type
_entity.pdbx_description
1 polymer ?
#
loop_
_entity_poly.entity_id
_entity_poly.type
_entity_poly.pdbx_seq_one_letter_code
_entity_poly.pdbx_strand_id
1 'polypeptide(L)'
;MNDCARDLARILTDYGKLRDAEFYDETGLQLIRWHKICITGSMNPSAVLSGGIGNAYMVRDPNLREHLKGCMDEVFAAVPVILKREFPPNLAKPEKIITSTERNTGAKPSRQADGIGGHSRKSIRIARAHGVEMPRLQTLYALLKSASKAREAEKKKQTTRASNL
;
A
#
# COMPACT_ATOMS: atom_id res chain seq x y z
N MET A 1 -17.27 -1.41 24.50
CA MET A 1 -17.01 -1.58 23.04
C MET A 1 -15.80 -2.46 22.75
N ASN A 2 -14.69 -2.33 23.50
CA ASN A 2 -13.51 -3.17 23.28
C ASN A 2 -13.71 -4.65 23.68
N ASP A 3 -14.64 -4.93 24.60
CA ASP A 3 -14.85 -6.29 25.13
C ASP A 3 -15.37 -7.24 24.05
N CYS A 4 -16.34 -6.82 23.24
CA CYS A 4 -16.84 -7.62 22.12
C CYS A 4 -15.75 -7.95 21.09
N ALA A 5 -14.83 -7.02 20.83
CA ALA A 5 -13.73 -7.25 19.89
C ALA A 5 -12.67 -8.22 20.45
N ARG A 6 -12.43 -8.19 21.77
CA ARG A 6 -11.60 -9.18 22.46
C ARG A 6 -12.25 -10.56 22.45
N ASP A 7 -13.56 -10.62 22.73
CA ASP A 7 -14.32 -11.86 22.67
C ASP A 7 -14.33 -12.46 21.27
N LEU A 8 -14.46 -11.61 20.24
CA LEU A 8 -14.37 -12.07 18.85
C LEU A 8 -12.99 -12.66 18.54
N ALA A 9 -11.89 -11.99 18.93
CA ALA A 9 -10.55 -12.52 18.73
C ALA A 9 -10.40 -13.89 19.43
N ARG A 10 -10.88 -14.00 20.67
CA ARG A 10 -10.91 -15.26 21.42
C ARG A 10 -11.74 -16.35 20.73
N ILE A 11 -12.90 -16.00 20.17
CA ILE A 11 -13.73 -16.97 19.44
C ILE A 11 -12.98 -17.48 18.20
N LEU A 12 -12.35 -16.59 17.44
CA LEU A 12 -11.58 -16.94 16.24
C LEU A 12 -10.37 -17.83 16.57
N THR A 13 -9.68 -17.56 17.68
CA THR A 13 -8.53 -18.38 18.11
C THR A 13 -8.97 -19.72 18.66
N ASP A 14 -9.84 -19.73 19.68
CA ASP A 14 -10.11 -20.90 20.51
C ASP A 14 -11.00 -21.90 19.80
N TYR A 15 -11.99 -21.42 19.04
CA TYR A 15 -12.96 -22.26 18.34
C TYR A 15 -12.74 -22.26 16.82
N GLY A 16 -12.34 -21.12 16.25
CA GLY A 16 -12.11 -20.96 14.81
C GLY A 16 -10.76 -21.49 14.31
N LYS A 17 -9.82 -21.84 15.21
CA LYS A 17 -8.45 -22.28 14.90
C LYS A 17 -7.62 -21.26 14.09
N LEU A 18 -8.03 -19.99 14.09
CA LEU A 18 -7.30 -18.89 13.45
C LEU A 18 -6.29 -18.30 14.44
N ARG A 19 -5.10 -18.92 14.49
CA ARG A 19 -4.08 -18.63 15.52
C ARG A 19 -3.47 -17.23 15.47
N ASP A 20 -3.61 -16.56 14.33
CA ASP A 20 -3.10 -15.22 14.06
C ASP A 20 -4.16 -14.12 14.28
N ALA A 21 -5.35 -14.48 14.77
CA ALA A 21 -6.34 -13.50 15.18
C ALA A 21 -5.91 -12.79 16.47
N GLU A 22 -5.73 -11.48 16.38
CA GLU A 22 -5.29 -10.65 17.49
C GLU A 22 -6.23 -9.46 17.68
N PHE A 23 -6.46 -9.09 18.95
CA PHE A 23 -7.20 -7.87 19.27
C PHE A 23 -6.30 -6.64 19.15
N TYR A 24 -6.83 -5.59 18.53
CA TYR A 24 -6.23 -4.25 18.47
C TYR A 24 -7.25 -3.21 18.92
N ASP A 25 -6.79 -2.19 19.65
CA ASP A 25 -7.56 -0.97 19.83
C ASP A 25 -7.67 -0.20 18.50
N GLU A 26 -8.50 0.85 18.45
CA GLU A 26 -8.74 1.59 17.21
C GLU A 26 -7.44 2.12 16.58
N THR A 27 -6.58 2.73 17.40
CA THR A 27 -5.30 3.30 16.92
C THR A 27 -4.34 2.19 16.49
N GLY A 28 -4.27 1.08 17.24
CA GLY A 28 -3.50 -0.11 16.88
C GLY A 28 -3.92 -0.67 15.53
N LEU A 29 -5.23 -0.79 15.28
CA LEU A 29 -5.74 -1.24 14.00
C LEU A 29 -5.38 -0.28 12.86
N GLN A 30 -5.38 1.04 13.12
CA GLN A 30 -4.90 2.02 12.14
C GLN A 30 -3.40 1.85 11.87
N LEU A 31 -2.57 1.60 12.88
CA LEU A 31 -1.14 1.32 12.68
C LEU A 31 -0.94 0.09 11.77
N ILE A 32 -1.65 -1.01 12.02
CA ILE A 32 -1.58 -2.20 11.14
C ILE A 32 -2.02 -1.85 9.70
N ARG A 33 -3.09 -1.07 9.53
CA ARG A 33 -3.56 -0.64 8.21
C ARG A 33 -2.53 0.23 7.49
N TRP A 34 -1.93 1.20 8.19
CA TRP A 34 -0.91 2.07 7.62
C TRP A 34 0.36 1.30 7.26
N HIS A 35 0.74 0.29 8.04
CA HIS A 35 1.86 -0.61 7.69
C HIS A 35 1.60 -1.37 6.39
N LYS A 36 0.37 -1.87 6.20
CA LYS A 36 -0.02 -2.48 4.92
C LYS A 36 -0.01 -1.49 3.76
N ILE A 37 -0.42 -0.23 3.99
CA ILE A 37 -0.37 0.85 2.99
C ILE A 37 1.08 1.21 2.64
N CYS A 38 2.00 1.22 3.60
CA CYS A 38 3.43 1.38 3.35
C CYS A 38 3.93 0.38 2.30
N ILE A 39 3.55 -0.90 2.44
CA ILE A 39 3.95 -1.96 1.50
C ILE A 39 3.21 -1.82 0.16
N THR A 40 1.89 -1.93 0.20
CA THR A 40 1.06 -2.02 -1.02
C THR A 40 0.96 -0.72 -1.77
N GLY A 41 0.98 0.42 -1.06
CA GLY A 41 0.95 1.75 -1.63
C GLY A 41 2.27 2.16 -2.27
N SER A 42 3.37 1.49 -1.92
CA SER A 42 4.65 1.66 -2.62
C SER A 42 4.76 0.67 -3.79
N MET A 43 4.61 -0.63 -3.54
CA MET A 43 4.91 -1.66 -4.55
C MET A 43 3.94 -1.68 -5.75
N ASN A 44 2.63 -1.64 -5.51
CA ASN A 44 1.65 -1.81 -6.58
C ASN A 44 1.70 -0.70 -7.65
N PRO A 45 1.69 0.60 -7.28
CA PRO A 45 1.78 1.66 -8.29
C PRO A 45 3.13 1.67 -9.01
N SER A 46 4.24 1.41 -8.30
CA SER A 46 5.57 1.31 -8.94
C SER A 46 5.57 0.19 -9.99
N ALA A 47 5.06 -0.99 -9.64
CA ALA A 47 4.97 -2.11 -10.57
C ALA A 47 4.15 -1.77 -11.82
N VAL A 48 3.01 -1.08 -11.66
CA VAL A 48 2.17 -0.68 -12.80
C VAL A 48 2.93 0.28 -13.72
N LEU A 49 3.65 1.25 -13.17
CA LEU A 49 4.40 2.23 -13.95
C LEU A 49 5.67 1.64 -14.58
N SER A 50 6.23 0.59 -14.00
CA SER A 50 7.39 -0.14 -14.53
C SER A 50 7.00 -1.35 -15.39
N GLY A 51 5.83 -1.32 -16.04
CA GLY A 51 5.43 -2.35 -17.01
C GLY A 51 4.92 -3.67 -16.42
N GLY A 52 4.58 -3.72 -15.13
CA GLY A 52 4.01 -4.88 -14.46
C GLY A 52 5.04 -5.90 -13.97
N ILE A 53 6.29 -5.47 -13.77
CA ILE A 53 7.36 -6.31 -13.18
C ILE A 53 7.02 -6.75 -11.75
N GLY A 54 7.53 -7.92 -11.36
CA GLY A 54 7.28 -8.50 -10.04
C GLY A 54 7.99 -7.79 -8.90
N ASN A 55 7.47 -7.92 -7.68
CA ASN A 55 8.02 -7.25 -6.48
C ASN A 55 9.49 -7.61 -6.25
N ALA A 56 9.82 -8.90 -6.35
CA ALA A 56 11.19 -9.38 -6.17
C ALA A 56 12.18 -8.87 -7.23
N TYR A 57 11.70 -8.47 -8.42
CA TYR A 57 12.54 -7.84 -9.43
C TYR A 57 12.75 -6.36 -9.09
N MET A 58 11.68 -5.63 -8.75
CA MET A 58 11.77 -4.22 -8.35
C MET A 58 12.74 -3.99 -7.18
N VAL A 59 12.71 -4.85 -6.15
CA VAL A 59 13.60 -4.66 -4.98
C VAL A 59 15.06 -5.04 -5.25
N ARG A 60 15.35 -5.76 -6.34
CA ARG A 60 16.72 -6.11 -6.76
C ARG A 60 17.31 -5.06 -7.70
N ASP A 61 16.48 -4.33 -8.44
CA ASP A 61 16.92 -3.16 -9.20
C ASP A 61 17.31 -2.03 -8.22
N PRO A 62 18.53 -1.48 -8.28
CA PRO A 62 18.99 -0.49 -7.30
C PRO A 62 18.12 0.78 -7.25
N ASN A 63 17.69 1.28 -8.41
CA ASN A 63 16.92 2.53 -8.50
C ASN A 63 15.49 2.34 -7.98
N LEU A 64 14.84 1.23 -8.36
CA LEU A 64 13.51 0.89 -7.87
C LEU A 64 13.53 0.52 -6.39
N ARG A 65 14.60 -0.14 -5.92
CA ARG A 65 14.80 -0.41 -4.49
C ARG A 65 14.84 0.89 -3.68
N GLU A 66 15.64 1.86 -4.11
CA GLU A 66 15.73 3.17 -3.45
C GLU A 66 14.39 3.91 -3.48
N HIS A 67 13.71 3.91 -4.63
CA HIS A 67 12.39 4.50 -4.77
C HIS A 67 11.37 3.87 -3.81
N LEU A 68 11.29 2.54 -3.77
CA LEU A 68 10.37 1.81 -2.89
C LEU A 68 10.67 2.11 -1.42
N LYS A 69 11.94 2.12 -1.04
CA LYS A 69 12.38 2.49 0.32
C LYS A 69 11.92 3.89 0.68
N GLY A 70 12.18 4.88 -0.19
CA GLY A 70 11.79 6.26 0.04
C GLY A 70 10.28 6.43 0.20
N CYS A 71 9.46 5.75 -0.62
CA CYS A 71 8.01 5.74 -0.47
C CYS A 71 7.57 5.14 0.88
N MET A 72 8.22 4.07 1.32
CA MET A 72 7.94 3.43 2.60
C MET A 72 8.34 4.30 3.79
N ASP A 73 9.52 4.91 3.72
CA ASP A 73 10.04 5.82 4.74
C ASP A 73 9.12 7.03 4.94
N GLU A 74 8.55 7.59 3.86
CA GLU A 74 7.54 8.66 3.95
C GLU A 74 6.32 8.24 4.78
N VAL A 75 5.84 7.01 4.61
CA VAL A 75 4.72 6.50 5.42
C VAL A 75 5.14 6.30 6.87
N PHE A 76 6.34 5.75 7.10
CA PHE A 76 6.87 5.56 8.44
C PHE A 76 7.06 6.87 9.21
N ALA A 77 7.49 7.94 8.52
CA ALA A 77 7.63 9.26 9.10
C ALA A 77 6.28 9.96 9.36
N ALA A 78 5.30 9.76 8.49
CA ALA A 78 4.01 10.44 8.61
C ALA A 78 3.12 9.91 9.74
N VAL A 79 3.15 8.59 9.97
CA VAL A 79 2.20 7.92 10.85
C VAL A 79 2.26 8.37 12.32
N PRO A 80 3.45 8.53 12.95
CA PRO A 80 3.53 9.04 14.31
C PRO A 80 2.93 10.45 14.47
N VAL A 81 3.05 11.29 13.45
CA VAL A 81 2.48 12.64 13.44
C VAL A 81 0.95 12.59 13.34
N ILE A 82 0.41 11.71 12.50
CA ILE A 82 -1.02 11.55 12.23
C ILE A 82 -1.74 10.87 13.40
N LEU A 83 -1.20 9.75 13.87
CA LEU A 83 -1.86 8.89 14.88
C LEU A 83 -1.39 9.16 16.32
N LYS A 84 -0.39 10.02 16.51
CA LYS A 84 0.24 10.29 17.82
C LYS A 84 0.72 9.02 18.53
N ARG A 85 1.09 8.00 17.74
CA ARG A 85 1.58 6.70 18.22
C ARG A 85 2.58 6.14 17.22
N GLU A 86 3.70 5.67 17.75
CA GLU A 86 4.75 5.00 16.97
C GLU A 86 4.28 3.64 16.44
N PHE A 87 4.92 3.19 15.37
CA PHE A 87 4.75 1.82 14.91
C PHE A 87 5.25 0.82 15.97
N PRO A 88 4.51 -0.26 16.22
CA PRO A 88 4.96 -1.33 17.11
C PRO A 88 6.27 -1.96 16.62
N PRO A 89 7.19 -2.33 17.52
CA PRO A 89 8.53 -2.82 17.16
C PRO A 89 8.53 -4.18 16.45
N ASN A 90 7.45 -4.95 16.59
CA ASN A 90 7.27 -6.23 15.90
C ASN A 90 6.94 -6.06 14.41
N LEU A 91 6.47 -4.88 13.98
CA LEU A 91 6.22 -4.64 12.56
C LEU A 91 7.52 -4.45 11.79
N ALA A 92 7.60 -5.08 10.62
CA ALA A 92 8.79 -4.99 9.78
C ALA A 92 9.01 -3.56 9.30
N LYS A 93 10.20 -3.01 9.54
CA LYS A 93 10.65 -1.72 8.99
C LYS A 93 10.87 -1.80 7.47
N PRO A 94 10.93 -0.67 6.75
CA PRO A 94 11.12 -0.61 5.29
C PRO A 94 12.26 -1.49 4.78
N GLU A 95 13.45 -1.44 5.39
CA GLU A 95 14.60 -2.27 5.00
C GLU A 95 14.29 -3.76 5.12
N LYS A 96 13.65 -4.19 6.21
CA LYS A 96 13.29 -5.60 6.42
C LYS A 96 12.23 -6.05 5.42
N ILE A 97 11.27 -5.19 5.10
CA ILE A 97 10.26 -5.46 4.06
C ILE A 97 10.96 -5.69 2.72
N ILE A 98 11.83 -4.77 2.30
CA ILE A 98 12.57 -4.86 1.04
C ILE A 98 13.40 -6.14 0.98
N THR A 99 14.23 -6.40 1.99
CA THR A 99 15.09 -7.60 2.05
C THR A 99 14.29 -8.88 2.00
N SER A 100 13.17 -8.96 2.75
CA SER A 100 12.29 -10.15 2.71
C SER A 100 11.63 -10.36 1.34
N THR A 101 11.36 -9.28 0.61
CA THR A 101 10.70 -9.31 -0.70
C THR A 101 11.60 -9.88 -1.79
N GLU A 102 12.92 -9.81 -1.64
CA GLU A 102 13.87 -10.42 -2.59
C GLU A 102 13.60 -11.92 -2.77
N ARG A 103 13.19 -12.60 -1.71
CA ARG A 103 12.92 -14.06 -1.72
C ARG A 103 11.54 -14.42 -2.28
N ASN A 104 10.66 -13.44 -2.51
CA ASN A 104 9.28 -13.66 -2.96
C ASN A 104 9.17 -13.71 -4.50
N THR A 105 9.93 -14.63 -5.11
CA THR A 105 9.94 -14.83 -6.56
C THR A 105 8.63 -15.47 -7.02
N GLY A 106 7.91 -14.82 -7.95
CA GLY A 106 6.63 -15.30 -8.49
C GLY A 106 5.41 -14.49 -8.01
N ALA A 107 5.53 -13.73 -6.92
CA ALA A 107 4.48 -12.80 -6.50
C ALA A 107 4.40 -11.62 -7.47
N LYS A 108 3.38 -11.62 -8.32
CA LYS A 108 2.98 -10.44 -9.07
C LYS A 108 2.16 -9.52 -8.16
N PRO A 109 2.49 -8.23 -8.05
CA PRO A 109 1.62 -7.28 -7.37
C PRO A 109 0.23 -7.32 -8.02
N SER A 110 -0.81 -7.30 -7.19
CA SER A 110 -2.17 -7.42 -7.69
C SER A 110 -2.47 -6.25 -8.63
N ARG A 111 -2.98 -6.55 -9.84
CA ARG A 111 -3.38 -5.57 -10.87
C ARG A 111 -4.61 -4.74 -10.46
N GLN A 112 -5.03 -4.80 -9.19
CA GLN A 112 -6.20 -4.09 -8.66
C GLN A 112 -5.85 -2.62 -8.44
N ALA A 113 -5.75 -1.90 -9.56
CA ALA A 113 -5.55 -0.46 -9.61
C ALA A 113 -6.69 0.31 -8.90
N ASP A 114 -7.89 -0.29 -8.82
CA ASP A 114 -9.09 0.44 -8.41
C ASP A 114 -9.35 0.40 -6.90
N GLY A 115 -9.15 -0.75 -6.25
CA GLY A 115 -9.38 -0.89 -4.80
C GLY A 115 -8.22 -0.38 -3.94
N ILE A 116 -7.00 -0.83 -4.23
CA ILE A 116 -5.82 -0.55 -3.38
C ILE A 116 -5.33 0.88 -3.62
N GLY A 117 -5.39 1.37 -4.86
CA GLY A 117 -5.03 2.76 -5.18
C GLY A 117 -5.94 3.80 -4.53
N GLY A 118 -7.19 3.45 -4.21
CA GLY A 118 -8.10 4.32 -3.47
C GLY A 118 -7.66 4.59 -2.02
N HIS A 119 -7.19 3.56 -1.32
CA HIS A 119 -6.79 3.65 0.08
C HIS A 119 -5.53 4.51 0.25
N SER A 120 -4.51 4.30 -0.57
CA SER A 120 -3.28 5.10 -0.50
C SER A 120 -3.50 6.57 -0.88
N ARG A 121 -4.39 6.87 -1.85
CA ARG A 121 -4.78 8.27 -2.13
C ARG A 121 -5.48 8.92 -0.93
N LYS A 122 -6.31 8.18 -0.22
CA LYS A 122 -6.93 8.65 1.04
C LYS A 122 -5.86 8.92 2.09
N SER A 123 -4.86 8.05 2.23
CA SER A 123 -3.71 8.24 3.12
C SER A 123 -2.93 9.51 2.82
N ILE A 124 -2.63 9.81 1.55
CA ILE A 124 -1.97 11.07 1.15
C ILE A 124 -2.79 12.28 1.59
N ARG A 125 -4.12 12.23 1.42
CA ARG A 125 -5.01 13.31 1.86
C ARG A 125 -5.04 13.46 3.38
N ILE A 126 -5.05 12.35 4.12
CA ILE A 126 -4.99 12.35 5.59
C ILE A 126 -3.68 12.96 6.08
N ALA A 127 -2.55 12.56 5.50
CA ALA A 127 -1.24 13.11 5.87
C ALA A 127 -1.18 14.63 5.66
N ARG A 128 -1.63 15.12 4.51
CA ARG A 128 -1.70 16.55 4.22
C ARG A 128 -2.59 17.31 5.20
N ALA A 129 -3.73 16.73 5.59
CA ALA A 129 -4.61 17.33 6.59
C ALA A 129 -3.94 17.48 7.97
N HIS A 130 -2.87 16.71 8.24
CA HIS A 130 -2.04 16.82 9.43
C HIS A 130 -0.73 17.59 9.19
N GLY A 131 -0.59 18.28 8.05
CA GLY A 131 0.59 19.06 7.71
C GLY A 131 1.82 18.23 7.30
N VAL A 132 1.64 16.95 6.95
CA VAL A 132 2.73 16.08 6.51
C VAL A 132 2.62 15.81 5.01
N GLU A 133 3.70 16.10 4.28
CA GLU A 133 3.81 15.78 2.86
C GLU A 133 4.53 14.42 2.67
N MET A 134 4.09 13.68 1.65
CA MET A 134 4.70 12.41 1.21
C MET A 134 5.00 12.52 -0.29
N PRO A 135 6.01 13.31 -0.69
CA PRO A 135 6.20 13.77 -2.06
C PRO A 135 6.42 12.64 -3.08
N ARG A 136 7.11 11.56 -2.70
CA ARG A 136 7.29 10.39 -3.57
C ARG A 136 5.97 9.69 -3.80
N LEU A 137 5.21 9.41 -2.75
CA LEU A 137 3.87 8.82 -2.91
C LEU A 137 2.92 9.73 -3.67
N GLN A 138 2.95 11.03 -3.41
CA GLN A 138 2.14 12.00 -4.14
C GLN A 138 2.44 11.99 -5.64
N THR A 139 3.72 12.04 -6.00
CA THR A 139 4.16 11.99 -7.40
C THR A 139 3.77 10.66 -8.03
N LEU A 140 4.04 9.55 -7.34
CA LEU A 140 3.74 8.20 -7.80
C LEU A 140 2.26 8.02 -8.13
N TYR A 141 1.38 8.49 -7.24
CA TYR A 141 -0.06 8.42 -7.44
C TYR A 141 -0.59 9.43 -8.46
N ALA A 142 0.05 10.58 -8.62
CA ALA A 142 -0.27 11.55 -9.68
C ALA A 142 0.03 10.98 -11.06
N LEU A 143 1.22 10.38 -11.25
CA LEU A 143 1.62 9.73 -12.49
C LEU A 143 0.73 8.53 -12.83
N LEU A 144 0.46 7.67 -11.84
CA LEU A 144 -0.45 6.54 -12.04
C LEU A 144 -1.85 6.98 -12.48
N LYS A 145 -2.41 8.03 -11.85
CA LYS A 145 -3.72 8.58 -12.22
C LYS A 145 -3.69 9.13 -13.65
N SER A 146 -2.64 9.83 -14.03
CA SER A 146 -2.48 10.36 -15.39
C SER A 146 -2.40 9.24 -16.42
N ALA A 147 -1.57 8.22 -16.17
CA ALA A 147 -1.41 7.06 -17.05
C ALA A 147 -2.74 6.28 -17.21
N SER A 148 -3.54 6.12 -16.16
CA SER A 148 -4.85 5.49 -16.26
C SER A 148 -5.84 6.31 -17.09
N LYS A 149 -5.90 7.63 -16.90
CA LYS A 149 -6.75 8.51 -17.74
C LYS A 149 -6.36 8.45 -19.22
N ALA A 150 -5.08 8.45 -19.52
CA ALA A 150 -4.59 8.34 -20.89
C ALA A 150 -5.02 7.01 -21.54
N ARG A 151 -4.91 5.89 -20.82
CA ARG A 151 -5.37 4.57 -21.28
C ARG A 151 -6.89 4.52 -21.52
N GLU A 152 -7.68 5.11 -20.63
CA GLU A 152 -9.15 5.17 -20.78
C GLU A 152 -9.57 6.00 -21.99
N ALA A 153 -8.92 7.15 -22.22
CA ALA A 153 -9.18 8.00 -23.38
C ALA A 153 -8.88 7.26 -24.69
N GLU A 154 -7.78 6.51 -24.73
CA GLU A 154 -7.38 5.75 -25.92
C GLU A 154 -8.34 4.59 -26.20
N LYS A 155 -8.79 3.87 -25.16
CA LYS A 155 -9.82 2.82 -25.31
C LYS A 155 -11.12 3.40 -25.87
N LYS A 156 -11.58 4.55 -25.36
CA LYS A 156 -12.79 5.21 -25.87
C LYS A 156 -12.67 5.54 -27.35
N LYS A 157 -11.55 6.10 -27.79
CA LYS A 157 -11.29 6.39 -29.21
C LYS A 157 -11.34 5.12 -30.08
N GLN A 158 -10.75 4.02 -29.61
CA GLN A 158 -10.76 2.75 -30.33
C GLN A 158 -12.17 2.16 -30.44
N THR A 159 -12.96 2.20 -29.36
CA THR A 159 -14.37 1.75 -29.38
C THR A 159 -15.21 2.58 -30.34
N THR A 160 -15.09 3.92 -30.32
CA THR A 160 -15.79 4.80 -31.26
C THR A 160 -15.40 4.55 -32.71
N ARG A 161 -14.12 4.25 -32.98
CA ARG A 161 -13.66 3.93 -34.33
C ARG A 161 -14.20 2.58 -34.82
N ALA A 162 -14.31 1.58 -33.92
CA ALA A 162 -14.85 0.27 -34.24
C ALA A 162 -16.38 0.25 -34.41
N SER A 163 -17.11 1.19 -33.78
CA SER A 163 -18.56 1.32 -33.96
C SER A 163 -18.98 2.10 -35.21
N ASN A 164 -18.03 2.80 -35.85
CA ASN A 164 -18.26 3.60 -37.06
C ASN A 164 -17.81 2.86 -38.34
N LEU A 165 -17.43 1.58 -38.21
CA LEU A 165 -17.10 0.64 -39.28
C LEU A 165 -18.17 -0.45 -39.34
#